data_AF-A0A969VQJ2-F1
#
_entry.id   AF-A0A969VQJ2-F1
#
_cell.length_a   1.000
_cell.length_b   1.000
_cell.length_c   1.000
_cell.angle_alpha   90.00
_cell.angle_beta   90.00
_cell.angle_gamma   90.00
#
_symmetry.space_group_name_H-M   'P 1'
#
loop_
_entity.id
_entity.type
_entity.pdbx_description
1 polymer ?
#
loop_
_entity_poly.entity_id
_entity_poly.type
_entity_poly.pdbx_seq_one_letter_code
_entity_poly.pdbx_strand_id
1 'polypeptide(L)'
;MFEVNNWTYGKNKIYKTQLNEPSKNSISVISGITQNNGINYYTIDKLTEQEIFKEELTISTRGEYSGTVFYHSEKFVLANNILVMKMSNLTKNQKIFIGCQINSLSYGGYSGYPRKETLKNDKIQLPTKNGEIDFEFMESFIAELEAERVAELEAYLVATGLRDYNLTTEEEKVLEQFKSGDFNWGEFKIGELFNIATGRDVIIGRVVNGNIPLISHQHNNNGITKKLLN
;
A
#
# COMPACT_ATOMS: atom_id res chain seq x y z
N MET A 1 0.54 23.25 -17.24
CA MET A 1 1.06 22.57 -16.04
C MET A 1 1.28 21.09 -16.30
N PHE A 2 0.25 20.33 -16.70
CA PHE A 2 0.39 18.91 -17.04
C PHE A 2 0.49 18.72 -18.55
N GLU A 3 1.69 18.45 -19.06
CA GLU A 3 1.88 18.10 -20.47
C GLU A 3 1.59 16.61 -20.67
N VAL A 4 0.30 16.28 -20.86
CA VAL A 4 -0.18 14.90 -21.08
C VAL A 4 0.52 14.21 -22.27
N ASN A 5 1.05 14.98 -23.21
CA ASN A 5 1.84 14.46 -24.33
C ASN A 5 3.10 13.71 -23.88
N ASN A 6 3.70 14.09 -22.75
CA ASN A 6 4.92 13.49 -22.22
C ASN A 6 4.66 12.21 -21.40
N TRP A 7 3.40 11.89 -21.14
CA TRP A 7 3.03 10.70 -20.37
C TRP A 7 3.31 9.44 -21.18
N THR A 8 3.74 8.36 -20.54
CA THR A 8 4.21 7.15 -21.24
C THR A 8 3.42 5.92 -20.80
N TYR A 9 2.89 5.16 -21.76
CA TYR A 9 2.17 3.91 -21.48
C TYR A 9 3.15 2.76 -21.31
N GLY A 10 3.00 1.98 -20.25
CA GLY A 10 3.56 0.64 -20.16
C GLY A 10 2.84 -0.28 -21.14
N LYS A 11 3.53 -0.67 -22.22
CA LYS A 11 2.99 -1.53 -23.27
C LYS A 11 3.59 -2.92 -23.19
N ASN A 12 2.90 -3.83 -22.48
CA ASN A 12 3.11 -5.27 -22.55
C ASN A 12 4.58 -5.73 -22.51
N LYS A 13 5.42 -5.03 -21.75
CA LYS A 13 6.84 -5.34 -21.66
C LYS A 13 7.04 -6.42 -20.62
N ILE A 14 7.62 -7.53 -21.04
CA ILE A 14 7.98 -8.66 -20.19
C ILE A 14 9.50 -8.60 -20.00
N TYR A 15 9.93 -8.46 -18.75
CA TYR A 15 11.34 -8.54 -18.38
C TYR A 15 11.72 -10.01 -18.18
N LYS A 16 12.95 -10.36 -18.56
CA LYS A 16 13.48 -11.73 -18.47
C LYS A 16 13.61 -12.14 -17.01
N THR A 17 14.13 -11.25 -16.18
CA THR A 17 14.28 -11.49 -14.74
C THR A 17 13.09 -10.92 -13.98
N GLN A 18 12.46 -11.77 -13.16
CA GLN A 18 11.35 -11.41 -12.28
C GLN A 18 11.64 -11.94 -10.88
N LEU A 19 11.99 -11.04 -9.97
CA LEU A 19 12.25 -11.35 -8.56
C LEU A 19 11.04 -10.90 -7.74
N ASN A 20 10.60 -11.73 -6.80
CA ASN A 20 9.50 -11.38 -5.90
C ASN A 20 9.92 -10.36 -4.85
N GLU A 21 11.21 -10.36 -4.48
CA GLU A 21 11.79 -9.49 -3.46
C GLU A 21 12.86 -8.58 -4.07
N PRO A 22 13.07 -7.37 -3.53
CA PRO A 22 14.14 -6.49 -3.97
C PRO A 22 15.50 -7.11 -3.69
N SER A 23 16.43 -6.94 -4.65
CA SER A 23 17.84 -7.31 -4.49
C SER A 23 18.76 -6.16 -4.88
N LYS A 24 20.06 -6.30 -4.58
CA LYS A 24 21.06 -5.31 -4.95
C LYS A 24 21.03 -5.06 -6.47
N ASN A 25 20.87 -3.80 -6.86
CA ASN A 25 20.73 -3.33 -8.25
C ASN A 25 19.41 -3.70 -8.96
N SER A 26 18.45 -4.30 -8.26
CA SER A 26 17.13 -4.53 -8.84
C SER A 26 16.34 -3.22 -8.96
N ILE A 27 15.47 -3.16 -9.98
CA ILE A 27 14.59 -2.03 -10.26
C ILE A 27 13.14 -2.53 -10.22
N SER A 28 12.28 -1.76 -9.56
CA SER A 28 10.84 -2.08 -9.46
C SER A 28 10.18 -2.05 -10.83
N VAL A 29 9.38 -3.08 -11.11
CA VAL A 29 8.55 -3.17 -12.32
C VAL A 29 7.11 -2.88 -11.96
N ILE A 30 6.62 -1.72 -12.39
CA ILE A 30 5.28 -1.23 -12.07
C ILE A 30 4.29 -1.70 -13.11
N SER A 31 3.13 -2.18 -12.67
CA SER A 31 2.02 -2.58 -13.54
C SER A 31 0.69 -2.04 -13.01
N GLY A 32 -0.40 -2.30 -13.70
CA GLY A 32 -1.74 -1.87 -13.29
C GLY A 32 -2.31 -2.55 -12.04
N ILE A 33 -1.52 -3.33 -11.28
CA ILE A 33 -1.95 -3.86 -9.97
C ILE A 33 -2.06 -2.73 -8.95
N THR A 34 -2.89 -2.92 -7.93
CA THR A 34 -3.18 -1.89 -6.92
C THR A 34 -2.62 -2.22 -5.54
N GLN A 35 -2.05 -3.41 -5.38
CA GLN A 35 -1.30 -3.81 -4.21
C GLN A 35 0.15 -3.33 -4.33
N ASN A 36 0.85 -3.23 -3.19
CA ASN A 36 2.28 -2.89 -3.12
C ASN A 36 2.66 -1.66 -3.98
N ASN A 37 1.82 -0.63 -3.97
CA ASN A 37 1.99 0.59 -4.77
C ASN A 37 2.20 0.35 -6.27
N GLY A 38 1.66 -0.75 -6.81
CA GLY A 38 1.79 -1.11 -8.23
C GLY A 38 3.04 -1.93 -8.57
N ILE A 39 3.93 -2.20 -7.60
CA ILE A 39 5.14 -3.02 -7.80
C ILE A 39 4.72 -4.47 -7.99
N ASN A 40 4.85 -4.97 -9.22
CA ASN A 40 4.50 -6.33 -9.59
C ASN A 40 5.62 -7.33 -9.27
N TYR A 41 6.86 -6.93 -9.56
CA TYR A 41 8.09 -7.67 -9.28
C TYR A 41 9.29 -6.74 -9.47
N TYR A 42 10.49 -7.26 -9.26
CA TYR A 42 11.75 -6.54 -9.50
C TYR A 42 12.54 -7.19 -10.64
N THR A 43 13.30 -6.39 -11.38
CA THR A 43 14.16 -6.88 -12.47
C THR A 43 15.60 -6.39 -12.31
N ILE A 44 16.55 -7.20 -12.75
CA ILE A 44 17.98 -6.84 -12.89
C ILE A 44 18.41 -6.83 -14.37
N ASP A 45 17.44 -6.85 -15.28
CA ASP A 45 17.70 -6.77 -16.71
C ASP A 45 18.46 -5.48 -17.05
N LYS A 46 19.23 -5.51 -18.14
CA LYS A 46 19.88 -4.30 -18.66
C LYS A 46 18.82 -3.40 -19.30
N LEU A 47 18.72 -2.16 -18.82
CA LEU A 47 17.73 -1.18 -19.22
C LEU A 47 18.39 0.02 -19.91
N THR A 48 17.65 0.69 -20.80
CA THR A 48 18.08 2.01 -21.33
C THR A 48 17.52 3.14 -20.47
N GLU A 49 18.15 4.31 -20.52
CA GLU A 49 17.73 5.48 -19.74
C GLU A 49 16.28 5.92 -20.05
N GLN A 50 15.83 5.74 -21.29
CA GLN A 50 14.47 6.09 -21.71
C GLN A 50 13.39 5.19 -21.12
N GLU A 51 13.78 4.01 -20.62
CA GLU A 51 12.87 3.03 -20.02
C GLU A 51 12.70 3.25 -18.51
N ILE A 52 13.63 4.00 -17.90
CA ILE A 52 13.69 4.22 -16.46
C ILE A 52 13.00 5.54 -16.12
N PHE A 53 12.09 5.47 -15.17
CA PHE A 53 11.41 6.61 -14.57
C PHE A 53 11.81 6.73 -13.11
N LYS A 54 11.70 7.93 -12.53
CA LYS A 54 12.01 8.20 -11.13
C LYS A 54 11.23 9.43 -10.67
N GLU A 55 10.74 9.43 -9.43
CA GLU A 55 10.05 10.57 -8.82
C GLU A 55 8.79 11.00 -9.59
N GLU A 56 8.06 10.05 -10.18
CA GLU A 56 6.85 10.31 -10.97
C GLU A 56 5.63 9.58 -10.43
N LEU A 57 4.45 10.03 -10.86
CA LEU A 57 3.20 9.35 -10.58
C LEU A 57 2.91 8.29 -11.65
N THR A 58 2.20 7.24 -11.26
CA THR A 58 1.61 6.26 -12.18
C THR A 58 0.14 6.10 -11.93
N ILE A 59 -0.65 5.84 -12.97
CA ILE A 59 -2.08 5.52 -12.87
C ILE A 59 -2.38 4.16 -13.54
N SER A 60 -3.11 3.30 -12.84
CA SER A 60 -3.58 2.02 -13.39
C SER A 60 -4.65 2.25 -14.45
N THR A 61 -4.58 1.54 -15.58
CA THR A 61 -5.41 1.84 -16.77
C THR A 61 -6.37 0.74 -17.17
N ARG A 62 -6.35 -0.40 -16.46
CA ARG A 62 -7.31 -1.51 -16.64
C ARG A 62 -7.58 -2.20 -15.30
N GLY A 63 -8.67 -2.97 -15.27
CA GLY A 63 -9.12 -3.72 -14.10
C GLY A 63 -10.20 -3.00 -13.29
N GLU A 64 -10.74 -3.69 -12.29
CA GLU A 64 -11.78 -3.19 -11.39
C GLU A 64 -11.38 -1.86 -10.74
N TYR A 65 -10.14 -1.79 -10.26
CA TYR A 65 -9.54 -0.65 -9.57
C TYR A 65 -8.66 0.22 -10.48
N SER A 66 -8.97 0.29 -11.78
CA SER A 66 -8.31 1.24 -12.69
C SER A 66 -8.54 2.67 -12.22
N GLY A 67 -7.55 3.55 -12.39
CA GLY A 67 -7.58 4.90 -11.84
C GLY A 67 -6.75 5.07 -10.58
N THR A 68 -6.22 3.97 -10.03
CA THR A 68 -5.38 4.01 -8.84
C THR A 68 -4.07 4.71 -9.15
N VAL A 69 -3.76 5.76 -8.39
CA VAL A 69 -2.56 6.59 -8.54
C VAL A 69 -1.55 6.29 -7.44
N PHE A 70 -0.29 6.10 -7.81
CA PHE A 70 0.84 5.97 -6.89
C PHE A 70 1.97 6.92 -7.25
N TYR A 71 2.70 7.39 -6.24
CA TYR A 71 3.98 8.08 -6.39
C TYR A 71 5.14 7.11 -6.18
N HIS A 72 6.17 7.21 -7.01
CA HIS A 72 7.37 6.36 -6.93
C HIS A 72 8.62 7.22 -6.71
N SER A 73 9.20 7.17 -5.52
CA SER A 73 10.44 7.89 -5.19
C SER A 73 11.67 7.27 -5.85
N GLU A 74 11.71 5.95 -5.92
CA GLU A 74 12.83 5.19 -6.48
C GLU A 74 12.75 5.02 -7.99
N LYS A 75 13.84 4.54 -8.59
CA LYS A 75 13.86 4.19 -10.02
C LYS A 75 12.91 3.02 -10.28
N PHE A 76 12.15 3.12 -11.35
CA PHE A 76 11.21 2.08 -11.76
C PHE A 76 11.09 2.00 -13.29
N VAL A 77 10.54 0.89 -13.75
CA VAL A 77 10.18 0.65 -15.14
C VAL A 77 8.74 0.17 -15.26
N LEU A 78 8.17 0.26 -16.46
CA LEU A 78 6.76 -0.08 -16.69
C LEU A 78 6.62 -1.48 -17.28
N ALA A 79 5.58 -2.20 -16.86
CA ALA A 79 5.05 -3.40 -17.49
C ALA A 79 3.69 -3.10 -18.14
N ASN A 80 2.61 -3.74 -17.70
CA ASN A 80 1.32 -3.76 -18.41
C ASN A 80 0.28 -2.91 -17.70
N ASN A 81 -0.66 -2.35 -18.46
CA ASN A 81 -1.85 -1.64 -17.95
C ASN A 81 -1.55 -0.47 -17.01
N ILE A 82 -0.41 0.19 -17.19
CA ILE A 82 0.01 1.33 -16.38
C ILE A 82 0.39 2.52 -17.28
N LEU A 83 0.12 3.73 -16.81
CA LEU A 83 0.55 4.98 -17.44
C LEU A 83 1.40 5.77 -16.44
N VAL A 84 2.57 6.24 -16.85
CA VAL A 84 3.36 7.20 -16.06
C VAL A 84 2.94 8.64 -16.41
N MET A 85 2.57 9.38 -15.38
CA MET A 85 2.19 10.79 -15.44
C MET A 85 3.41 11.64 -15.07
N LYS A 86 4.18 12.06 -16.08
CA LYS A 86 5.35 12.91 -15.88
C LYS A 86 4.93 14.31 -15.45
N MET A 87 5.48 14.79 -14.34
CA MET A 87 5.20 16.11 -13.77
C MET A 87 6.50 16.85 -13.49
N SER A 88 7.12 17.38 -14.54
CA SER A 88 8.36 18.16 -14.40
C SER A 88 8.16 19.40 -13.53
N ASN A 89 9.21 19.79 -12.80
CA ASN A 89 9.27 21.01 -11.98
C ASN A 89 8.34 21.05 -10.75
N LEU A 90 7.86 19.90 -10.28
CA LEU A 90 7.11 19.77 -9.02
C LEU A 90 7.91 18.95 -8.01
N THR A 91 7.76 19.29 -6.73
CA THR A 91 8.35 18.53 -5.61
C THR A 91 7.62 17.21 -5.40
N LYS A 92 8.20 16.31 -4.58
CA LYS A 92 7.52 15.08 -4.10
C LYS A 92 6.14 15.39 -3.54
N ASN A 93 6.04 16.34 -2.62
CA ASN A 93 4.83 16.63 -1.87
C ASN A 93 3.74 17.23 -2.76
N GLN A 94 4.10 18.15 -3.66
CA GLN A 94 3.18 18.68 -4.66
C GLN A 94 2.65 17.57 -5.59
N LYS A 95 3.51 16.66 -6.04
CA LYS A 95 3.09 15.50 -6.85
C LYS A 95 2.17 14.58 -6.08
N ILE A 96 2.46 14.27 -4.81
CA ILE A 96 1.59 13.44 -3.97
C ILE A 96 0.22 14.09 -3.81
N PHE A 97 0.17 15.39 -3.50
CA PHE A 97 -1.09 16.12 -3.35
C PHE A 97 -1.94 16.04 -4.63
N ILE A 98 -1.34 16.35 -5.78
CA ILE A 98 -2.01 16.27 -7.08
C ILE A 98 -2.43 14.83 -7.38
N GLY A 99 -1.57 13.86 -7.06
CA GLY A 99 -1.84 12.43 -7.19
C GLY A 99 -3.09 12.01 -6.43
N CYS A 100 -3.26 12.48 -5.18
CA CYS A 100 -4.47 12.26 -4.39
C CYS A 100 -5.72 12.84 -5.06
N GLN A 101 -5.63 14.05 -5.63
CA GLN A 101 -6.75 14.65 -6.36
C GLN A 101 -7.12 13.85 -7.61
N ILE A 102 -6.13 13.36 -8.38
CA ILE A 102 -6.37 12.50 -9.54
C ILE A 102 -6.97 11.15 -9.11
N ASN A 103 -6.49 10.58 -8.00
CA ASN A 103 -6.99 9.31 -7.45
C ASN A 103 -8.46 9.39 -7.00
N SER A 104 -8.99 10.59 -6.78
CA SER A 104 -10.39 10.82 -6.43
C SER A 104 -11.34 10.88 -7.63
N LEU A 105 -10.81 10.86 -8.85
CA LEU A 105 -11.60 10.84 -10.08
C LEU A 105 -12.32 9.49 -10.22
N SER A 106 -13.51 9.52 -10.83
CA SER A 106 -14.40 8.36 -10.99
C SER A 106 -13.96 7.41 -12.10
N TYR A 107 -12.77 6.83 -11.95
CA TYR A 107 -12.27 5.74 -12.78
C TYR A 107 -12.50 4.38 -12.11
N GLY A 108 -12.60 3.30 -12.90
CA GLY A 108 -12.83 1.95 -12.40
C GLY A 108 -14.02 1.23 -13.04
N GLY A 109 -14.42 0.11 -12.44
CA GLY A 109 -15.67 -0.59 -12.76
C GLY A 109 -15.72 -1.23 -14.16
N TYR A 110 -14.55 -1.58 -14.70
CA TYR A 110 -14.36 -2.19 -16.03
C TYR A 110 -14.85 -1.40 -17.26
N SER A 111 -15.43 -0.22 -17.06
CA SER A 111 -16.01 0.63 -18.12
C SER A 111 -15.42 2.04 -18.13
N GLY A 112 -14.99 2.56 -16.97
CA GLY A 112 -14.35 3.87 -16.82
C GLY A 112 -12.84 3.76 -16.73
N TYR A 113 -12.16 3.37 -17.82
CA TYR A 113 -10.70 3.30 -17.82
C TYR A 113 -10.06 4.66 -18.12
N PRO A 114 -9.04 5.07 -17.35
CA PRO A 114 -8.30 6.30 -17.65
C PRO A 114 -7.50 6.13 -18.93
N ARG A 115 -7.67 7.10 -19.83
CA ARG A 115 -6.91 7.24 -21.08
C ARG A 115 -6.30 8.62 -21.12
N LYS A 116 -5.24 8.81 -21.92
CA LYS A 116 -4.65 10.14 -22.09
C LYS A 116 -5.68 11.18 -22.53
N GLU A 117 -6.61 10.79 -23.39
CA GLU A 117 -7.65 11.66 -23.93
C GLU A 117 -8.68 12.05 -22.87
N THR A 118 -9.02 11.15 -21.93
CA THR A 118 -9.96 11.45 -20.85
C THR A 118 -9.26 12.28 -19.77
N LEU A 119 -8.08 11.86 -19.33
CA LEU A 119 -7.27 12.55 -18.32
C LEU A 119 -6.92 13.98 -18.71
N LYS A 120 -6.74 14.26 -20.01
CA LYS A 120 -6.50 15.62 -20.51
C LYS A 120 -7.68 16.57 -20.27
N ASN A 121 -8.90 16.05 -20.18
CA ASN A 121 -10.13 16.82 -20.03
C ASN A 121 -10.70 16.77 -18.60
N ASP A 122 -10.18 15.89 -17.74
CA ASP A 122 -10.58 15.82 -16.35
C ASP A 122 -10.23 17.09 -15.59
N LYS A 123 -11.02 17.36 -14.56
CA LYS A 123 -10.83 18.50 -13.67
C LYS A 123 -10.55 17.99 -12.26
N ILE A 124 -9.48 18.49 -11.67
CA ILE A 124 -9.15 18.28 -10.27
C ILE A 124 -9.24 19.62 -9.53
N GLN A 125 -9.51 19.56 -8.22
CA GLN A 125 -9.52 20.74 -7.37
C GLN A 125 -8.14 20.94 -6.77
N LEU A 126 -7.60 22.14 -6.85
CA LEU A 126 -6.32 22.50 -6.26
C LEU A 126 -6.47 23.76 -5.39
N PRO A 127 -5.69 23.87 -4.31
CA PRO A 127 -5.70 25.07 -3.47
C PRO A 127 -5.23 26.28 -4.29
N THR A 128 -5.77 27.46 -3.95
CA THR A 128 -5.40 28.71 -4.63
C THR A 128 -5.13 29.83 -3.65
N LYS A 129 -4.18 30.70 -4.01
CA LYS A 129 -3.81 31.93 -3.29
C LYS A 129 -3.69 33.03 -4.32
N ASN A 130 -4.48 34.09 -4.16
CA ASN A 130 -4.57 35.21 -5.11
C ASN A 130 -4.95 34.82 -6.55
N GLY A 131 -5.73 33.75 -6.72
CA GLY A 131 -6.19 33.27 -8.03
C GLY A 131 -5.19 32.38 -8.77
N GLU A 132 -4.02 32.11 -8.19
CA GLU A 132 -3.04 31.15 -8.69
C GLU A 132 -3.00 29.89 -7.80
N ILE A 133 -2.45 28.80 -8.32
CA ILE A 133 -2.30 27.54 -7.57
C ILE A 133 -1.35 27.77 -6.39
N ASP A 134 -1.78 27.38 -5.19
CA ASP A 134 -0.99 27.50 -3.97
C ASP A 134 -0.09 26.27 -3.76
N PHE A 135 1.07 26.29 -4.43
CA PHE A 135 2.09 25.25 -4.32
C PHE A 135 2.75 25.17 -2.94
N GLU A 136 2.84 26.30 -2.25
CA GLU A 136 3.42 26.38 -0.90
C GLU A 136 2.51 25.66 0.09
N PHE A 137 1.19 25.88 0.00
CA PHE A 137 0.22 25.13 0.80
C PHE A 137 0.29 23.62 0.52
N MET A 138 0.35 23.19 -0.75
CA MET A 138 0.44 21.75 -1.06
C MET A 138 1.70 21.12 -0.45
N GLU A 139 2.82 21.85 -0.46
CA GLU A 139 4.08 21.42 0.14
C GLU A 139 3.95 21.26 1.66
N SER A 140 3.52 22.32 2.36
CA SER A 140 3.43 22.32 3.81
C SER A 140 2.38 21.33 4.32
N PHE A 141 1.23 21.24 3.63
CA PHE A 141 0.14 20.34 4.02
C PHE A 141 0.58 18.87 4.02
N ILE A 142 1.25 18.41 2.96
CA ILE A 142 1.73 17.02 2.92
C ILE A 142 2.86 16.80 3.93
N ALA A 143 3.78 17.75 4.09
CA ALA A 143 4.87 17.65 5.07
C ALA A 143 4.34 17.57 6.51
N GLU A 144 3.37 18.40 6.88
CA GLU A 144 2.72 18.38 8.19
C GLU A 144 1.98 17.06 8.42
N LEU A 145 1.24 16.58 7.42
CA LEU A 145 0.52 15.31 7.51
C LEU A 145 1.48 14.11 7.67
N GLU A 146 2.58 14.06 6.89
CA GLU A 146 3.61 13.02 7.02
C GLU A 146 4.23 13.06 8.42
N ALA A 147 4.59 14.25 8.93
CA ALA A 147 5.18 14.41 10.26
C ALA A 147 4.22 13.98 11.38
N GLU A 148 2.94 14.36 11.29
CA GLU A 148 1.90 13.96 12.24
C GLU A 148 1.77 12.44 12.31
N ARG A 149 1.68 11.76 11.15
CA ARG A 149 1.54 10.29 11.10
C ARG A 149 2.76 9.55 11.65
N VAL A 150 3.97 10.04 11.36
CA VAL A 150 5.20 9.47 11.92
C VAL A 150 5.22 9.61 13.45
N ALA A 151 4.88 10.79 13.97
CA ALA A 151 4.83 11.02 15.41
C ALA A 151 3.79 10.13 16.13
N GLU A 152 2.61 9.95 15.53
CA GLU A 152 1.56 9.06 16.06
C GLU A 152 2.04 7.60 16.10
N LEU A 153 2.67 7.12 15.02
CA LEU A 153 3.21 5.77 14.95
C LEU A 153 4.33 5.54 15.97
N GLU A 154 5.26 6.49 16.10
CA GLU A 154 6.33 6.42 17.10
C GLU A 154 5.77 6.35 18.53
N ALA A 155 4.76 7.17 18.84
CA ALA A 155 4.10 7.15 20.15
C ALA A 155 3.41 5.79 20.41
N TYR A 156 2.76 5.22 19.41
CA TYR A 156 2.15 3.88 19.50
C TYR A 156 3.19 2.79 19.74
N LEU A 157 4.29 2.77 18.98
CA LEU A 157 5.36 1.77 19.14
C LEU A 157 6.01 1.86 20.54
N VAL A 158 6.18 3.07 21.07
CA VAL A 158 6.65 3.27 22.46
C VAL A 158 5.64 2.74 23.46
N ALA A 159 4.38 3.14 23.36
CA ALA A 159 3.33 2.77 24.32
C ALA A 159 3.05 1.26 24.35
N THR A 160 3.24 0.58 23.22
CA THR A 160 3.05 -0.88 23.08
C THR A 160 4.32 -1.69 23.32
N GLY A 161 5.46 -1.06 23.56
CA GLY A 161 6.74 -1.74 23.74
C GLY A 161 7.31 -2.36 22.45
N LEU A 162 6.79 -1.97 21.28
CA LEU A 162 7.18 -2.46 19.95
C LEU A 162 8.25 -1.58 19.27
N ARG A 163 8.95 -0.74 20.05
CA ARG A 163 9.98 0.18 19.51
C ARG A 163 11.24 -0.57 19.04
N ASP A 164 11.57 -1.70 19.65
CA ASP A 164 12.68 -2.52 19.20
C ASP A 164 12.22 -3.43 18.06
N TYR A 165 12.83 -3.23 16.89
CA TYR A 165 12.57 -3.98 15.66
C TYR A 165 13.82 -4.73 15.19
N ASN A 166 14.87 -4.79 16.02
CA ASN A 166 16.04 -5.60 15.74
C ASN A 166 15.76 -7.04 16.18
N LEU A 167 16.10 -7.99 15.32
CA LEU A 167 16.06 -9.39 15.68
C LEU A 167 17.18 -9.66 16.70
N THR A 168 16.84 -10.43 17.72
CA THR A 168 17.85 -11.05 18.59
C THR A 168 18.63 -12.11 17.80
N THR A 169 19.84 -12.45 18.26
CA THR A 169 20.65 -13.50 17.63
C THR A 169 19.89 -14.83 17.58
N GLU A 170 19.07 -15.13 18.58
CA GLU A 170 18.18 -16.27 18.59
C GLU A 170 17.12 -16.21 17.48
N GLU A 171 16.45 -15.07 17.31
CA GLU A 171 15.44 -14.87 16.25
C GLU A 171 16.05 -14.92 14.85
N GLU A 172 17.23 -14.33 14.64
CA GLU A 172 17.98 -14.45 13.39
C GLU A 172 18.27 -15.91 13.06
N LYS A 173 18.77 -16.66 14.04
CA LYS A 173 19.07 -18.09 13.88
C LYS A 173 17.82 -18.92 13.58
N VAL A 174 16.71 -18.65 14.26
CA VAL A 174 15.42 -19.31 13.99
C VAL A 174 14.93 -19.03 12.56
N LEU A 175 15.07 -17.79 12.10
CA LEU A 175 14.71 -17.41 10.73
C LEU A 175 15.64 -18.06 9.68
N GLU A 176 16.93 -18.18 9.96
CA GLU A 176 17.88 -18.88 9.08
C GLU A 176 17.54 -20.37 8.97
N GLN A 177 17.28 -21.04 10.10
CA GLN A 177 16.82 -22.42 10.12
C GLN A 177 15.53 -22.58 9.31
N PHE A 178 14.66 -21.56 9.30
CA PHE A 178 13.34 -21.65 8.69
C PHE A 178 13.46 -21.59 7.18
N LYS A 179 14.31 -20.67 6.72
CA LYS A 179 14.67 -20.51 5.31
C LYS A 179 15.45 -21.71 4.76
N SER A 180 16.30 -22.34 5.56
CA SER A 180 17.05 -23.53 5.15
C SER A 180 16.21 -24.80 5.16
N GLY A 181 15.01 -24.76 5.75
CA GLY A 181 14.17 -25.94 5.95
C GLY A 181 14.69 -26.89 7.02
N ASP A 182 15.61 -26.43 7.87
CA ASP A 182 16.18 -27.18 9.00
C ASP A 182 15.20 -27.21 10.19
N PHE A 183 13.99 -27.68 9.93
CA PHE A 183 12.92 -27.84 10.91
C PHE A 183 12.26 -29.21 10.78
N ASN A 184 12.10 -29.88 11.92
CA ASN A 184 11.39 -31.13 12.00
C ASN A 184 9.90 -30.85 12.21
N TRP A 185 9.10 -31.14 11.19
CA TRP A 185 7.64 -31.13 11.31
C TRP A 185 7.16 -32.44 11.90
N GLY A 186 6.28 -32.35 12.89
CA GLY A 186 5.58 -33.50 13.49
C GLY A 186 4.08 -33.36 13.36
N GLU A 187 3.37 -34.49 13.32
CA GLU A 187 1.91 -34.53 13.39
C GLU A 187 1.48 -34.65 14.86
N PHE A 188 0.57 -33.78 15.29
CA PHE A 188 0.05 -33.75 16.66
C PHE A 188 -1.47 -33.65 16.63
N LYS A 189 -2.16 -34.30 17.58
CA LYS A 189 -3.60 -34.10 17.73
C LYS A 189 -3.85 -32.79 18.48
N ILE A 190 -4.81 -32.00 18.04
CA ILE A 190 -5.19 -30.74 18.73
C ILE A 190 -5.53 -30.98 20.21
N GLY A 191 -6.19 -32.10 20.53
CA GLY A 191 -6.51 -32.46 21.92
C GLY A 191 -5.31 -32.84 22.79
N GLU A 192 -4.13 -33.06 22.21
CA GLU A 192 -2.87 -33.25 22.95
C GLU A 192 -2.18 -31.90 23.24
N LEU A 193 -2.46 -30.88 22.42
CA LEU A 193 -1.88 -29.53 22.55
C LEU A 193 -2.76 -28.59 23.37
N PHE A 194 -4.08 -28.76 23.31
CA PHE A 194 -5.05 -27.85 23.88
C PHE A 194 -6.15 -28.59 24.62
N ASN A 195 -6.57 -28.01 25.75
CA ASN A 195 -7.79 -28.40 26.42
C ASN A 195 -8.99 -27.79 25.68
N ILE A 196 -9.78 -28.63 25.00
CA ILE A 196 -10.92 -28.20 24.21
C ILE A 196 -12.16 -28.12 25.11
N ALA A 197 -12.80 -26.95 25.14
CA ALA A 197 -14.08 -26.74 25.81
C ALA A 197 -15.10 -26.13 24.84
N THR A 198 -16.35 -26.54 24.95
CA THR A 198 -17.45 -25.91 24.22
C THR A 198 -17.93 -24.67 24.98
N GLY A 199 -18.27 -23.63 24.23
CA GLY A 199 -18.96 -22.46 24.79
C GLY A 199 -20.29 -22.85 25.43
N ARG A 200 -20.77 -22.03 26.36
CA ARG A 200 -22.10 -22.19 26.97
C ARG A 200 -23.04 -21.11 26.45
N ASP A 201 -24.33 -21.42 26.46
CA ASP A 201 -25.36 -20.45 26.11
C ASP A 201 -25.35 -19.27 27.10
N VAL A 202 -25.24 -18.06 26.55
CA VAL A 202 -25.35 -16.81 27.30
C VAL A 202 -26.61 -16.08 26.86
N ILE A 203 -27.55 -15.87 27.79
CA ILE A 203 -28.78 -15.09 27.51
C ILE A 203 -28.42 -13.61 27.53
N ILE A 204 -28.13 -13.05 26.36
CA ILE A 204 -27.63 -11.68 26.16
C ILE A 204 -28.48 -10.61 26.86
N GLY A 205 -29.80 -10.79 26.91
CA GLY A 205 -30.75 -9.87 27.55
C GLY A 205 -30.69 -9.84 29.08
N ARG A 206 -29.99 -10.78 29.72
CA ARG A 206 -29.79 -10.85 31.18
C ARG A 206 -28.40 -10.39 31.61
N VAL A 207 -27.56 -9.92 30.68
CA VAL A 207 -26.19 -9.53 30.97
C VAL A 207 -26.03 -8.01 31.04
N VAL A 208 -25.40 -7.56 32.13
CA VAL A 208 -25.00 -6.17 32.35
C VAL A 208 -23.75 -5.86 31.53
N ASN A 209 -23.69 -4.65 30.97
CA ASN A 209 -22.50 -4.20 30.24
C ASN A 209 -21.30 -4.09 31.20
N GLY A 210 -20.17 -4.68 30.79
CA GLY A 210 -18.90 -4.57 31.50
C GLY A 210 -17.72 -4.56 30.52
N ASN A 211 -16.59 -5.13 30.93
CA ASN A 211 -15.34 -5.07 30.17
C ASN A 211 -14.85 -6.43 29.62
N ILE A 212 -15.51 -7.53 29.96
CA ILE A 212 -15.09 -8.88 29.53
C ILE A 212 -15.74 -9.21 28.18
N PRO A 213 -14.98 -9.41 27.10
CA PRO A 213 -15.55 -9.68 25.79
C PRO A 213 -16.22 -11.06 25.72
N LEU A 214 -17.49 -11.10 25.33
CA LEU A 214 -18.19 -12.31 24.93
C LEU A 214 -17.87 -12.59 23.46
N ILE A 215 -17.05 -13.60 23.22
CA ILE A 215 -16.67 -14.06 21.87
C ILE A 215 -17.69 -15.09 21.38
N SER A 216 -18.16 -14.94 20.14
CA SER A 216 -19.08 -15.86 19.47
C SER A 216 -18.64 -16.09 18.02
N HIS A 217 -19.42 -16.85 17.25
CA HIS A 217 -19.18 -17.29 15.88
C HIS A 217 -19.17 -16.17 14.83
N GLN A 218 -19.13 -14.90 15.24
CA GLN A 218 -19.10 -13.78 14.31
C GLN A 218 -17.71 -13.62 13.70
N HIS A 219 -17.66 -13.32 12.41
CA HIS A 219 -16.41 -13.04 11.68
C HIS A 219 -15.95 -11.58 11.85
N ASN A 220 -16.78 -10.73 12.44
CA ASN A 220 -16.55 -9.30 12.61
C ASN A 220 -15.97 -9.01 13.99
N ASN A 221 -15.16 -7.95 14.11
CA ASN A 221 -14.67 -7.44 15.41
C ASN A 221 -14.05 -8.54 16.32
N ASN A 222 -13.28 -9.46 15.72
CA ASN A 222 -12.68 -10.61 16.40
C ASN A 222 -13.69 -11.46 17.20
N GLY A 223 -14.94 -11.56 16.71
CA GLY A 223 -16.00 -12.35 17.32
C GLY A 223 -16.68 -11.73 18.54
N ILE A 224 -16.29 -10.50 18.94
CA ILE A 224 -16.84 -9.83 20.13
C ILE A 224 -18.30 -9.40 19.86
N THR A 225 -19.24 -10.05 20.56
CA THR A 225 -20.69 -9.77 20.44
C THR A 225 -21.18 -8.78 21.50
N LYS A 226 -20.64 -8.82 22.72
CA LYS A 226 -20.96 -7.92 23.83
C LYS A 226 -19.81 -7.90 24.84
N LYS A 227 -19.78 -6.93 25.75
CA LYS A 227 -18.88 -6.97 26.92
C LYS A 227 -19.69 -7.18 28.19
N LEU A 228 -19.34 -8.18 28.98
CA LEU A 228 -20.03 -8.59 30.18
C LEU A 228 -19.34 -8.00 31.42
N LEU A 229 -20.12 -7.72 32.45
CA LEU A 229 -19.62 -7.44 33.80
C LEU A 229 -19.28 -8.78 34.49
N ASN A 230 -18.23 -8.78 35.31
CA ASN A 230 -17.79 -9.95 36.09
C ASN A 230 -18.86 -10.39 37.09
#